data_AF-A0A392RA85-F1
#
_entry.id   AF-A0A392RA85-F1
#
_cell.length_a   1.000
_cell.length_b   1.000
_cell.length_c   1.000
_cell.angle_alpha   90.00
_cell.angle_beta   90.00
_cell.angle_gamma   90.00
#
_symmetry.space_group_name_H-M   'P 1'
#
loop_
_entity.id
_entity.type
_entity.pdbx_description
1 polymer ?
#
loop_
_entity_poly.entity_id
_entity_poly.type
_entity_poly.pdbx_seq_one_letter_code
_entity_poly.pdbx_strand_id
1 'polypeptide(L)'
;MGEQVAEKWTPEDEHLFHKVIFNNPASLNKNFWNYLSIVFPSRSKKEIVSYYFNVFMLRKRAEQNRNHLNADSDNDEWQGSDDNEIATHDEDEDSVAEYPIYQDDTNCNDNHMEDYD
;
A
#
# COMPACT_ATOMS: atom_id res chain seq x y z
N MET A 1 -5.85 3.87 -21.00
CA MET A 1 -4.96 4.49 -19.99
C MET A 1 -3.55 3.91 -20.08
N GLY A 2 -3.33 2.60 -19.87
CA GLY A 2 -2.00 1.97 -20.01
C GLY A 2 -1.46 1.90 -21.44
N GLU A 3 -2.32 1.62 -22.42
CA GLU A 3 -1.93 1.47 -23.84
C GLU A 3 -1.22 2.70 -24.42
N GLN A 4 -1.80 3.90 -24.27
CA GLN A 4 -1.18 5.17 -24.69
C GLN A 4 0.15 5.48 -23.99
N VAL A 5 0.36 4.93 -22.79
CA VAL A 5 1.62 5.08 -22.07
C VAL A 5 2.63 4.06 -22.61
N ALA A 6 2.21 2.83 -22.87
CA ALA A 6 3.05 1.77 -23.45
C ALA A 6 3.53 2.12 -24.87
N GLU A 7 2.70 2.75 -25.70
CA GLU A 7 3.08 3.19 -27.05
C GLU A 7 4.28 4.15 -27.06
N LYS A 8 4.47 4.89 -25.97
CA LYS A 8 5.60 5.82 -25.83
C LYS A 8 6.90 5.13 -25.44
N TRP A 9 6.86 3.85 -25.05
CA TRP A 9 8.02 3.09 -24.59
C TRP A 9 8.43 2.09 -25.66
N THR A 10 9.72 2.07 -25.99
CA THR A 10 10.25 1.07 -26.92
C THR A 10 10.44 -0.27 -26.20
N PRO A 11 10.42 -1.40 -26.90
CA PRO A 11 10.70 -2.71 -26.30
C PRO A 11 12.04 -2.74 -25.53
N GLU A 12 13.04 -2.01 -26.01
CA GLU A 12 14.34 -1.86 -25.34
C GLU A 12 14.21 -1.12 -24.01
N ASP A 13 13.46 -0.02 -23.98
CA ASP A 13 13.18 0.76 -22.76
C ASP A 13 12.38 -0.09 -21.76
N GLU A 14 11.36 -0.82 -22.22
CA GLU A 14 10.58 -1.72 -21.38
C GLU A 14 11.48 -2.81 -20.75
N HIS A 15 12.36 -3.42 -21.55
CA HIS A 15 13.30 -4.44 -21.07
C HIS A 15 14.27 -3.88 -20.02
N LEU A 16 14.80 -2.67 -20.27
CA LEU A 16 15.70 -2.01 -19.34
C LEU A 16 15.01 -1.65 -18.03
N PHE A 17 13.77 -1.17 -18.10
CA PHE A 17 12.92 -0.91 -16.95
C PHE A 17 12.73 -2.18 -16.10
N HIS A 18 12.36 -3.29 -16.75
CA HIS A 18 12.16 -4.58 -16.08
C HIS A 18 13.45 -5.04 -15.39
N LYS A 19 14.60 -4.88 -16.05
CA LYS A 19 15.91 -5.23 -15.46
C LYS A 19 16.22 -4.42 -14.20
N VAL A 20 15.92 -3.11 -14.21
CA VAL A 20 16.14 -2.25 -13.03
C VAL A 20 15.23 -2.66 -11.87
N ILE A 21 13.95 -2.91 -12.14
CA ILE A 21 12.99 -3.36 -11.10
C ILE A 21 13.38 -4.72 -10.54
N PHE A 22 13.78 -5.67 -11.40
CA PHE A 22 14.15 -7.02 -10.97
C PHE A 22 15.43 -7.03 -10.12
N ASN A 23 16.41 -6.20 -10.48
CA ASN A 23 17.67 -6.10 -9.72
C ASN A 23 17.56 -5.29 -8.42
N ASN A 24 16.46 -4.57 -8.22
CA ASN A 24 16.21 -3.77 -7.03
C ASN A 24 14.87 -4.17 -6.39
N PRO A 25 14.77 -5.39 -5.84
CA PRO A 25 13.58 -5.80 -5.13
C PRO A 25 13.34 -4.89 -3.91
N ALA A 26 12.08 -4.72 -3.53
CA ALA A 26 11.69 -3.89 -2.38
C ALA A 26 12.40 -4.33 -1.07
N SER A 27 12.74 -5.62 -0.96
CA SER A 27 13.51 -6.19 0.16
C SER A 27 14.93 -5.64 0.29
N LEU A 28 15.50 -5.09 -0.79
CA LEU A 28 16.86 -4.55 -0.78
C LEU A 28 16.92 -3.11 -0.24
N ASN A 29 15.77 -2.52 0.11
CA ASN A 29 15.60 -1.13 0.55
C ASN A 29 16.29 -0.10 -0.38
N LYS A 30 16.54 -0.47 -1.64
CA LYS A 30 17.16 0.39 -2.64
C LYS A 30 16.08 1.18 -3.36
N ASN A 31 16.24 2.49 -3.41
CA ASN A 31 15.34 3.37 -4.13
C ASN A 31 15.54 3.19 -5.65
N PHE A 32 14.81 2.25 -6.25
CA PHE A 32 14.86 1.99 -7.69
C PHE A 32 14.39 3.19 -8.51
N TRP A 33 13.61 4.12 -7.95
CA TRP A 33 13.22 5.36 -8.65
C TRP A 33 14.41 6.24 -8.99
N ASN A 34 15.42 6.30 -8.12
CA ASN A 34 16.66 7.03 -8.40
C ASN A 34 17.41 6.38 -9.57
N TYR A 35 17.51 5.05 -9.59
CA TYR A 35 18.14 4.33 -10.71
C TYR A 35 17.39 4.52 -12.01
N LEU A 36 16.06 4.42 -11.99
CA LEU A 36 15.23 4.68 -13.17
C LEU A 36 15.43 6.10 -13.70
N SER A 37 15.58 7.09 -12.81
CA SER A 37 15.83 8.48 -13.21
C SER A 37 17.21 8.67 -13.87
N ILE A 38 18.22 7.89 -13.45
CA ILE A 38 19.56 7.89 -14.07
C ILE A 38 19.55 7.17 -15.43
N VAL A 39 18.82 6.06 -15.50
CA VAL A 39 18.73 5.21 -16.70
C VAL A 39 17.91 5.86 -17.80
N PHE A 40 16.85 6.61 -17.44
CA PHE A 40 15.97 7.30 -18.36
C PHE A 40 16.07 8.82 -18.21
N PRO A 41 17.22 9.44 -18.54
CA PRO A 41 17.42 10.88 -18.36
C PRO A 41 16.55 11.73 -19.29
N SER A 42 16.06 11.14 -20.40
CA SER A 42 15.15 11.78 -21.35
C SER A 42 13.70 11.80 -20.89
N ARG A 43 13.35 11.08 -19.81
CA ARG A 43 11.98 10.95 -19.30
C ARG A 43 11.83 11.69 -17.99
N SER A 44 10.67 12.30 -17.82
CA SER A 44 10.30 12.89 -16.53
C SER A 44 9.96 11.80 -15.50
N LYS A 45 10.17 12.10 -14.22
CA LYS A 45 9.75 11.22 -13.11
C LYS A 45 8.26 10.85 -13.22
N LYS A 46 7.41 11.78 -13.67
CA LYS A 46 5.97 11.54 -13.88
C LYS A 46 5.72 10.47 -14.94
N GLU A 47 6.45 10.48 -16.05
CA GLU A 47 6.33 9.45 -17.09
C GLU A 47 6.76 8.08 -16.59
N ILE A 48 7.88 8.01 -15.86
CA ILE A 48 8.40 6.77 -15.28
C ILE A 48 7.40 6.17 -14.29
N VAL A 49 6.86 7.00 -13.39
CA VAL A 49 5.84 6.59 -12.41
C VAL A 49 4.55 6.17 -13.11
N SER A 50 4.11 6.92 -14.13
CA SER A 50 2.94 6.58 -14.91
C SER A 50 3.09 5.23 -15.61
N TYR A 51 4.24 4.95 -16.23
CA TYR A 51 4.53 3.66 -16.85
C TYR A 51 4.49 2.52 -15.82
N TYR A 52 5.11 2.72 -14.65
CA TYR A 52 5.09 1.72 -13.58
C TYR A 52 3.68 1.30 -13.18
N PHE A 53 2.80 2.26 -12.87
CA PHE A 53 1.45 1.94 -12.39
C PHE A 53 0.49 1.54 -13.50
N ASN A 54 0.57 2.19 -14.67
CA ASN A 54 -0.41 2.00 -15.75
C ASN A 54 -0.03 0.90 -16.74
N VAL A 55 1.22 0.46 -16.77
CA VAL A 55 1.69 -0.58 -17.70
C VAL A 55 2.25 -1.76 -16.93
N PHE A 56 3.37 -1.56 -16.22
CA PHE A 56 4.09 -2.65 -15.57
C PHE A 56 3.26 -3.40 -14.51
N MET A 57 2.65 -2.67 -13.57
CA MET A 57 1.85 -3.26 -12.50
C MET A 57 0.57 -3.93 -13.02
N LEU A 58 -0.06 -3.38 -14.07
CA LEU A 58 -1.24 -3.99 -14.68
C LEU A 58 -0.90 -5.29 -15.39
N ARG A 59 0.21 -5.34 -16.14
CA ARG A 59 0.69 -6.57 -16.78
C ARG A 59 0.99 -7.65 -15.73
N LYS A 60 1.68 -7.29 -14.64
CA LYS A 60 1.98 -8.20 -13.53
C LYS A 60 0.72 -8.79 -12.89
N ARG A 61 -0.33 -7.98 -12.69
CA ARG A 61 -1.64 -8.48 -12.18
C ARG A 61 -2.34 -9.38 -13.19
N ALA A 62 -2.31 -9.02 -14.48
CA ALA A 62 -2.91 -9.83 -15.53
C ALA A 62 -2.24 -11.21 -15.64
N GLU A 63 -0.92 -11.27 -15.49
CA GLU A 63 -0.15 -12.52 -15.43
C GLU A 63 -0.56 -13.37 -14.23
N GLN A 64 -0.65 -12.77 -13.04
CA GLN A 64 -1.13 -13.46 -11.84
C GLN A 64 -2.55 -13.99 -12.07
N ASN A 65 -3.48 -13.18 -12.54
CA ASN A 65 -4.87 -13.60 -12.80
C ASN A 65 -4.97 -14.76 -13.81
N ARG A 66 -4.01 -14.90 -14.73
CA ARG A 66 -3.95 -16.02 -15.69
C ARG A 66 -3.26 -17.26 -15.13
N ASN A 67 -2.25 -17.09 -14.27
CA ASN A 67 -1.54 -18.20 -13.63
C ASN A 67 -2.22 -18.72 -12.36
N HIS A 68 -3.17 -17.97 -11.80
CA HIS A 68 -3.93 -18.32 -10.59
C HIS A 68 -5.14 -19.24 -10.89
N LEU A 69 -5.00 -20.16 -11.84
CA LEU A 69 -6.03 -21.17 -12.13
C LEU A 69 -6.21 -22.20 -11.00
N ASN A 70 -5.35 -22.19 -9.97
CA ASN A 70 -5.32 -23.16 -8.87
C ASN A 70 -5.29 -22.51 -7.48
N ALA A 71 -5.77 -21.27 -7.31
CA ALA A 71 -5.98 -20.76 -5.97
C ALA A 71 -7.39 -21.11 -5.51
N ASP A 72 -7.47 -22.23 -4.80
CA ASP A 72 -8.58 -22.57 -3.93
C ASP A 72 -8.61 -21.54 -2.78
N SER A 73 -9.19 -20.37 -3.07
CA SER A 73 -9.27 -19.20 -2.18
C SER A 73 -10.57 -19.20 -1.38
N ASP A 74 -11.08 -20.37 -1.02
CA ASP A 74 -12.24 -20.54 -0.12
C ASP A 74 -11.83 -21.13 1.25
N ASN A 75 -10.54 -21.19 1.59
CA ASN A 75 -10.12 -21.62 2.94
C ASN A 75 -10.32 -20.51 3.97
N ASP A 76 -11.58 -20.21 4.27
CA ASP A 76 -12.05 -19.40 5.40
C ASP A 76 -12.00 -20.21 6.73
N GLU A 77 -10.92 -20.96 6.97
CA GLU A 77 -10.73 -21.64 8.25
C GLU A 77 -10.24 -20.62 9.30
N TRP A 78 -11.18 -19.82 9.78
CA TRP A 78 -11.02 -18.99 10.97
C TRP A 78 -10.71 -19.91 12.16
N GLN A 79 -9.46 -19.92 12.61
CA GLN A 79 -9.08 -20.52 13.89
C GLN A 79 -9.59 -19.61 15.01
N GLY A 80 -10.88 -19.75 15.33
CA GLY A 80 -11.44 -19.25 16.58
C GLY A 80 -10.74 -19.97 17.73
N SER A 81 -9.85 -19.28 18.43
CA SER A 81 -9.37 -19.74 19.73
C SER A 81 -10.53 -19.58 20.72
N ASP A 82 -11.37 -20.61 20.82
CA ASP A 82 -12.33 -20.80 21.89
C ASP A 82 -11.59 -21.19 23.18
N ASP A 83 -10.85 -20.26 23.79
CA ASP A 83 -10.43 -20.39 25.19
C ASP A 83 -11.52 -19.81 26.09
N ASN A 84 -12.57 -20.61 26.24
CA ASN A 84 -13.47 -20.56 27.37
C ASN A 84 -12.82 -21.29 28.55
N GLU A 85 -12.11 -20.57 29.40
CA GLU A 85 -11.90 -20.97 30.80
C GLU A 85 -12.56 -19.96 31.74
N ILE A 86 -13.77 -20.34 32.12
CA ILE A 86 -14.54 -19.80 33.22
C ILE A 86 -13.78 -20.02 34.54
N ALA A 87 -13.36 -18.93 35.19
CA ALA A 87 -13.08 -18.92 36.62
C ALA A 87 -13.97 -17.85 37.25
N THR A 88 -15.14 -18.30 37.71
CA THR A 88 -16.03 -17.58 38.63
C THR A 88 -15.25 -17.19 39.88
N HIS A 89 -15.13 -15.89 40.16
CA HIS A 89 -14.98 -15.44 41.54
C HIS A 89 -16.01 -14.35 41.78
N ASP A 90 -17.05 -14.74 42.50
CA ASP A 90 -18.15 -13.90 42.92
C ASP A 90 -17.73 -12.87 43.97
N GLU A 91 -18.55 -11.81 44.03
CA GLU A 91 -18.78 -10.81 45.07
C GLU A 91 -17.61 -9.87 45.46
N ASP A 92 -17.71 -8.58 45.13
CA ASP A 92 -18.01 -7.55 46.13
C ASP A 92 -18.19 -6.15 45.50
N GLU A 93 -19.06 -5.38 46.15
CA GLU A 93 -19.82 -4.24 45.67
C GLU A 93 -19.05 -2.93 45.36
N ASP A 94 -19.74 -2.12 44.55
CA ASP A 94 -19.79 -0.65 44.56
C ASP A 94 -18.69 0.12 43.81
N SER A 95 -19.09 0.82 42.74
CA SER A 95 -18.98 2.28 42.65
C SER A 95 -19.15 2.80 41.21
N VAL A 96 -20.28 3.51 41.03
CA VAL A 96 -20.50 4.74 40.23
C VAL A 96 -19.95 4.84 38.79
N ALA A 97 -20.90 5.06 37.89
CA ALA A 97 -20.76 5.37 36.47
C ALA A 97 -19.72 6.45 36.12
N GLU A 98 -19.01 6.24 35.00
CA GLU A 98 -18.85 7.29 33.99
C GLU A 98 -18.57 6.71 32.60
N TYR A 99 -19.17 7.34 31.59
CA TYR A 99 -19.28 6.91 30.21
C TYR A 99 -17.95 7.05 29.42
N PRO A 100 -17.78 6.29 28.32
CA PRO A 100 -16.55 6.31 27.53
C PRO A 100 -16.38 7.62 26.77
N ILE A 101 -15.21 8.26 26.93
CA ILE A 101 -14.76 9.32 26.02
C ILE A 101 -14.25 8.65 24.76
N TYR A 102 -15.08 8.65 23.72
CA TYR A 102 -14.64 8.56 22.34
C TYR A 102 -13.80 9.81 22.02
N GLN A 103 -12.54 9.64 21.64
CA GLN A 103 -11.88 10.65 20.81
C GLN A 103 -11.87 10.14 19.39
N ASP A 104 -12.97 10.50 18.72
CA ASP A 104 -13.14 10.50 17.27
C ASP A 104 -12.20 11.54 16.64
N ASP A 105 -11.82 11.24 15.41
CA ASP A 105 -10.89 11.96 14.56
C ASP A 105 -11.38 13.38 14.19
N THR A 106 -10.45 14.16 13.60
CA THR A 106 -10.72 15.21 12.59
C THR A 106 -10.64 16.69 13.05
N ASN A 107 -9.44 17.25 12.85
CA ASN A 107 -9.16 18.43 12.00
C ASN A 107 -10.10 19.65 12.05
N CYS A 108 -9.58 20.82 12.44
CA CYS A 108 -9.88 22.12 11.83
C CYS A 108 -8.71 23.11 12.04
N ASN A 109 -8.08 23.53 10.93
CA ASN A 109 -7.40 24.83 10.82
C ASN A 109 -8.36 25.96 11.25
N ASP A 110 -7.86 27.05 11.85
CA ASP A 110 -7.74 28.37 11.19
C ASP A 110 -7.25 29.45 12.17
N ASN A 111 -6.61 30.46 11.59
CA ASN A 111 -5.86 31.59 12.12
C ASN A 111 -6.51 32.40 13.26
N HIS A 112 -5.69 32.85 14.22
CA HIS A 112 -5.80 34.23 14.72
C HIS A 112 -4.44 34.76 15.24
N MET A 113 -3.96 35.78 14.55
CA MET A 113 -2.88 36.70 14.91
C MET A 113 -3.52 37.80 15.77
N GLU A 114 -2.96 38.16 16.93
CA GLU A 114 -2.96 39.55 17.45
C GLU A 114 -1.76 39.80 18.40
N ASP A 115 -1.14 40.96 18.17
CA ASP A 115 -0.09 41.65 18.94
C ASP A 115 -0.62 42.28 20.26
N TYR A 116 0.29 42.96 20.99
CA TYR A 116 0.16 43.86 22.16
C TYR A 116 0.43 43.21 23.53
N ASP A 117 1.27 43.75 24.43
CA ASP A 117 2.01 45.03 24.55
C ASP A 117 3.29 44.79 25.38
#